data_AF-A0A6V8E7J6-F1
#
_entry.id   AF-A0A6V8E7J6-F1
#
_cell.length_a   1.000
_cell.length_b   1.000
_cell.length_c   1.000
_cell.angle_alpha   90.00
_cell.angle_beta   90.00
_cell.angle_gamma   90.00
#
_symmetry.space_group_name_H-M   'P 1'
#
loop_
_entity.id
_entity.type
_entity.pdbx_description
1 polymer ?
#
loop_
_entity_poly.entity_id
_entity_poly.type
_entity_poly.pdbx_seq_one_letter_code
_entity_poly.pdbx_strand_id
1 'polypeptide(L)'
;NFTSTTWIVDVSGVDGEQLEALGSTISADARVSSVEDWSSSHKDVERNGGLIFGTPGLLSLQFVVASVAAVASSFVFLSLVLSQRQKELAVLQAIGASPTQIIRLVLFEILSIVMVSMILGIVLGVGLALSFNGFFDVFGFIFQIFGGSSTTIQRTLVYPWTQIILVSLAVFGAVVVALLVTTRRALKADLASVLKGE
;
A
#
# COMPACT_ATOMS: atom_id res chain seq x y z
N ASN A 1 37.67 -13.19 35.15
CA ASN A 1 36.29 -12.87 35.60
C ASN A 1 35.41 -12.63 34.39
N PHE A 2 34.66 -13.65 33.95
CA PHE A 2 33.66 -13.46 32.91
C PHE A 2 32.32 -13.19 33.59
N THR A 3 31.88 -11.93 33.56
CA THR A 3 30.53 -11.54 33.95
C THR A 3 29.63 -11.66 32.74
N SER A 4 29.01 -12.83 32.55
CA SER A 4 27.95 -12.98 31.55
C SER A 4 26.62 -12.52 32.15
N THR A 5 25.91 -11.67 31.43
CA THR A 5 24.56 -11.20 31.76
C THR A 5 23.46 -12.07 31.15
N THR A 6 23.84 -13.02 30.29
CA THR A 6 22.92 -13.92 29.59
C THR A 6 23.26 -15.37 29.93
N TRP A 7 22.23 -16.12 30.33
CA TRP A 7 22.34 -17.52 30.74
C TRP A 7 21.34 -18.33 29.92
N ILE A 8 21.83 -19.41 29.30
CA ILE A 8 21.01 -20.36 28.55
C ILE A 8 20.96 -21.65 29.38
N VAL A 9 19.76 -22.09 29.73
CA VAL A 9 19.54 -23.24 30.62
C VAL A 9 18.55 -24.17 29.94
N ASP A 10 18.90 -25.44 29.86
CA ASP A 10 17.98 -26.52 29.45
C ASP A 10 17.28 -27.07 30.70
N VAL A 11 15.94 -27.10 30.69
CA VAL A 11 15.13 -27.53 31.83
C VAL A 11 14.45 -28.83 31.44
N SER A 12 14.95 -29.95 31.98
CA SER A 12 14.41 -31.27 31.65
C SER A 12 13.06 -31.52 32.31
N GLY A 13 12.12 -32.08 31.52
CA GLY A 13 10.81 -32.53 32.00
C GLY A 13 9.76 -31.43 32.17
N VAL A 14 10.00 -30.23 31.62
CA VAL A 14 9.06 -29.12 31.60
C VAL A 14 8.85 -28.71 30.14
N ASP A 15 7.63 -28.83 29.62
CA ASP A 15 7.32 -28.54 28.22
C ASP A 15 6.08 -27.65 28.08
N GLY A 16 6.00 -26.89 27.00
CA GLY A 16 4.82 -26.12 26.60
C GLY A 16 4.33 -25.15 27.68
N GLU A 17 3.08 -25.30 28.12
CA GLU A 17 2.42 -24.40 29.08
C GLU A 17 3.15 -24.31 30.43
N GLN A 18 3.78 -25.41 30.87
CA GLN A 18 4.55 -25.42 32.10
C GLN A 18 5.82 -24.56 31.99
N LEU A 19 6.43 -24.56 30.79
CA LEU A 19 7.63 -23.79 30.52
C LEU A 19 7.31 -22.30 30.33
N GLU A 20 6.15 -21.99 29.75
CA GLU A 20 5.61 -20.62 29.67
C GLU A 20 5.28 -20.05 31.06
N ALA A 21 4.62 -20.84 31.92
CA ALA A 21 4.35 -20.47 33.31
C ALA A 21 5.63 -20.26 34.14
N LEU A 22 6.64 -21.10 33.92
CA LEU A 22 7.96 -20.95 34.52
C LEU A 22 8.64 -19.65 34.04
N GLY A 23 8.58 -19.35 32.74
CA GLY A 23 9.10 -18.11 32.18
C GLY A 23 8.42 -16.86 32.75
N SER A 24 7.09 -16.89 32.91
CA SER A 24 6.33 -15.82 33.58
C SER A 24 6.75 -15.64 35.04
N THR A 25 6.98 -16.74 35.77
CA THR A 25 7.42 -16.69 37.17
C THR A 25 8.82 -16.09 37.30
N ILE A 26 9.74 -16.46 36.40
CA ILE A 26 11.12 -15.96 36.41
C ILE A 26 11.18 -14.49 35.99
N SER A 27 10.38 -14.09 34.99
CA SER A 27 10.31 -12.69 34.53
C SER A 27 9.67 -11.74 35.56
N ALA A 28 8.91 -12.27 36.53
CA ALA A 28 8.36 -11.49 37.64
C ALA A 28 9.42 -11.15 38.71
N ASP A 29 10.59 -11.80 38.70
CA ASP A 29 11.69 -11.45 39.59
C ASP A 29 12.39 -10.16 39.09
N ALA A 30 12.46 -9.15 39.96
CA ALA A 30 13.08 -7.85 39.66
C ALA A 30 14.58 -7.92 39.31
N ARG A 31 15.24 -9.05 39.55
CA ARG A 31 16.64 -9.30 39.18
C ARG A 31 16.79 -9.74 37.73
N VAL A 32 15.70 -10.14 37.08
CA VAL A 32 15.69 -10.68 35.73
C VAL A 32 15.13 -9.63 34.77
N SER A 33 15.90 -9.25 33.75
CA SER A 33 15.47 -8.25 32.77
C SER A 33 14.59 -8.82 31.66
N SER A 34 14.82 -10.08 31.28
CA SER A 34 14.15 -10.73 30.14
C SER A 34 14.27 -12.24 30.26
N VAL A 35 13.21 -12.96 29.92
CA VAL A 35 13.18 -14.42 29.80
C VAL A 35 12.63 -14.76 28.43
N GLU A 36 13.39 -15.52 27.66
CA GLU A 36 12.96 -16.03 26.36
C GLU A 36 12.88 -17.55 26.41
N ASP A 37 11.74 -18.09 26.00
CA ASP A 37 11.55 -19.51 25.78
C ASP A 37 11.75 -19.81 24.29
N TRP A 38 12.63 -20.77 23.98
CA TRP A 38 12.85 -21.27 22.64
C TRP A 38 11.58 -21.87 22.01
N SER A 39 10.78 -22.64 22.75
CA SER A 39 9.60 -23.34 22.23
C SER A 39 8.50 -22.34 21.82
N SER A 40 8.26 -21.33 22.66
CA SER A 40 7.32 -20.25 22.41
C SER A 40 7.82 -19.33 21.29
N SER A 41 9.10 -18.95 21.32
CA SER A 41 9.72 -18.17 20.24
C SER A 41 9.70 -18.91 18.91
N HIS A 42 9.91 -20.22 18.91
CA HIS A 42 9.86 -21.06 17.72
C HIS A 42 8.44 -21.16 17.15
N LYS A 43 7.41 -21.36 18.00
CA LYS A 43 6.00 -21.33 17.58
C LYS A 43 5.61 -19.95 17.05
N ASP A 44 6.10 -18.88 17.66
CA ASP A 44 5.88 -17.53 17.18
C ASP A 44 6.54 -17.30 15.83
N VAL A 45 7.75 -17.82 15.60
CA VAL A 45 8.41 -17.78 14.28
C VAL A 45 7.75 -18.73 13.28
N GLU A 46 7.16 -19.85 13.68
CA GLU A 46 6.41 -20.71 12.76
C GLU A 46 5.10 -20.04 12.33
N ARG A 47 4.42 -19.37 13.27
CA ARG A 47 3.20 -18.60 13.05
C ARG A 47 3.43 -17.28 12.29
N ASN A 48 4.50 -16.55 12.64
CA ASN A 48 4.82 -15.20 12.13
C ASN A 48 5.94 -15.19 11.07
N GLY A 49 6.78 -16.22 10.97
CA GLY A 49 7.83 -16.34 9.96
C GLY A 49 7.27 -16.50 8.54
N GLY A 50 5.98 -16.83 8.45
CA GLY A 50 5.17 -16.67 7.24
C GLY A 50 4.73 -15.23 6.94
N LEU A 51 5.13 -14.20 7.68
CA LEU A 51 4.69 -12.83 7.37
C LEU A 51 5.46 -12.21 6.20
N ILE A 52 6.73 -12.58 6.00
CA ILE A 52 7.51 -12.17 4.81
C ILE A 52 7.31 -13.15 3.63
N PHE A 53 7.13 -14.44 3.91
CA PHE A 53 7.03 -15.51 2.89
C PHE A 53 5.65 -16.16 2.73
N GLY A 54 4.65 -15.78 3.52
CA GLY A 54 3.29 -16.31 3.50
C GLY A 54 2.27 -15.28 2.99
N THR A 55 1.02 -15.38 3.45
CA THR A 55 -0.09 -14.61 2.85
C THR A 55 0.07 -13.09 2.96
N PRO A 56 0.52 -12.48 4.09
CA PRO A 56 0.68 -11.03 4.15
C PRO A 56 1.83 -10.52 3.28
N GLY A 57 2.92 -11.30 3.18
CA GLY A 57 4.04 -11.02 2.29
C GLY A 57 3.60 -11.00 0.82
N LEU A 58 2.87 -12.03 0.38
CA LEU A 58 2.31 -12.08 -0.97
C LEU A 58 1.38 -10.89 -1.27
N LEU A 59 0.48 -10.56 -0.35
CA LEU A 59 -0.44 -9.43 -0.51
C LEU A 59 0.32 -8.09 -0.56
N SER A 60 1.38 -7.93 0.23
CA SER A 60 2.22 -6.73 0.18
C SER A 60 2.96 -6.59 -1.15
N LEU A 61 3.49 -7.70 -1.70
CA LEU A 61 4.13 -7.72 -3.01
C LEU A 61 3.13 -7.38 -4.12
N GLN A 62 1.93 -7.98 -4.08
CA GLN A 62 0.85 -7.68 -5.02
C GLN A 62 0.46 -6.21 -4.97
N PHE A 63 0.37 -5.62 -3.78
CA PHE A 63 0.10 -4.20 -3.62
C PHE A 63 1.18 -3.33 -4.27
N VAL A 64 2.46 -3.66 -4.09
CA VAL A 64 3.57 -2.95 -4.73
C VAL A 64 3.49 -3.06 -6.25
N VAL A 65 3.30 -4.28 -6.79
CA VAL A 65 3.20 -4.52 -8.23
C VAL A 65 2.00 -3.78 -8.83
N ALA A 66 0.83 -3.86 -8.20
CA ALA A 66 -0.37 -3.16 -8.64
C ALA A 66 -0.18 -1.63 -8.61
N SER A 67 0.50 -1.10 -7.59
CA SER A 67 0.81 0.32 -7.48
C SER A 67 1.73 0.78 -8.62
N VAL A 68 2.80 0.04 -8.91
CA VAL A 68 3.71 0.36 -10.01
C VAL A 68 3.00 0.27 -11.37
N ALA A 69 2.20 -0.77 -11.58
CA ALA A 69 1.41 -0.92 -12.80
C ALA A 69 0.42 0.24 -12.99
N ALA A 70 -0.30 0.64 -11.94
CA ALA A 70 -1.23 1.76 -11.99
C ALA A 70 -0.54 3.09 -12.35
N VAL A 71 0.63 3.35 -11.76
CA VAL A 71 1.44 4.54 -12.09
C VAL A 71 1.89 4.50 -13.55
N ALA A 72 2.44 3.38 -14.01
CA ALA A 72 2.89 3.21 -15.39
C ALA A 72 1.73 3.41 -16.39
N SER A 73 0.58 2.78 -16.15
CA SER A 73 -0.62 2.95 -16.98
C SER A 73 -1.11 4.40 -17.01
N SER A 74 -1.04 5.11 -15.89
CA SER A 74 -1.42 6.53 -15.82
C SER A 74 -0.51 7.41 -16.68
N PHE A 75 0.81 7.17 -16.65
CA PHE A 75 1.76 7.89 -17.51
C PHE A 75 1.51 7.61 -18.99
N VAL A 76 1.29 6.35 -19.36
CA VAL A 76 0.97 5.97 -20.75
C VAL A 76 -0.30 6.66 -21.22
N PHE A 77 -1.37 6.63 -20.41
CA PHE A 77 -2.62 7.30 -20.71
C PHE A 77 -2.45 8.81 -20.90
N LEU A 78 -1.76 9.47 -19.96
CA LEU A 78 -1.50 10.91 -20.04
C LEU A 78 -0.73 11.26 -21.31
N SER A 79 0.30 10.48 -21.64
CA SER A 79 1.10 10.68 -22.86
C SER A 79 0.27 10.55 -24.13
N LEU A 80 -0.65 9.57 -24.18
CA LEU A 80 -1.55 9.39 -25.31
C LEU A 80 -2.51 10.57 -25.47
N VAL A 81 -3.14 11.02 -24.38
CA VAL A 81 -4.08 12.15 -24.40
C VAL A 81 -3.40 13.44 -24.83
N LEU A 82 -2.22 13.73 -24.29
CA LEU A 82 -1.47 14.95 -24.63
C LEU A 82 -1.05 14.96 -26.11
N SER A 83 -0.61 13.81 -26.64
CA SER A 83 -0.25 13.68 -28.06
C SER A 83 -1.43 13.96 -28.99
N GLN A 84 -2.63 13.49 -28.63
CA GLN A 84 -3.84 13.73 -29.41
C GLN A 84 -4.27 15.20 -29.38
N ARG A 85 -4.07 15.90 -28.25
CA ARG A 85 -4.51 17.28 -28.05
C ARG A 85 -3.53 18.35 -28.49
N GLN A 86 -2.32 17.98 -28.91
CA GLN A 86 -1.32 18.95 -29.35
C GLN A 86 -1.82 19.83 -30.51
N LYS A 87 -2.61 19.25 -31.44
CA LYS A 87 -3.20 20.00 -32.56
C LYS A 87 -4.28 20.99 -32.10
N GLU A 88 -5.10 20.60 -31.13
CA GLU A 88 -6.16 21.45 -30.57
C GLU A 88 -5.56 22.66 -29.83
N LEU A 89 -4.49 22.43 -29.05
CA LEU A 89 -3.79 23.49 -28.33
C LEU A 89 -3.07 24.47 -29.27
N ALA A 90 -2.50 23.97 -30.37
CA ALA A 90 -1.88 24.82 -31.39
C ALA A 90 -2.91 25.73 -32.08
N VAL A 91 -4.13 25.24 -32.35
CA VAL A 91 -5.21 26.05 -32.92
C VAL A 91 -5.65 27.15 -31.94
N LEU A 92 -5.78 26.84 -30.64
CA LEU A 92 -6.09 27.83 -29.61
C LEU A 92 -5.03 28.94 -29.55
N GLN A 93 -3.75 28.57 -29.65
CA GLN A 93 -2.65 29.54 -29.66
C GLN A 93 -2.66 30.41 -30.93
N ALA A 94 -3.00 29.85 -32.08
CA ALA A 94 -3.12 30.59 -33.35
C ALA A 94 -4.25 31.65 -33.34
N ILE A 95 -5.30 31.43 -32.54
CA ILE A 95 -6.40 32.38 -32.34
C ILE A 95 -6.05 33.45 -31.27
N GLY A 96 -4.88 33.33 -30.63
CA GLY A 96 -4.36 34.32 -29.67
C GLY A 96 -4.48 33.95 -28.20
N ALA A 97 -4.78 32.68 -27.87
CA ALA A 97 -4.80 32.22 -26.48
C ALA A 97 -3.39 32.29 -25.87
N SER A 98 -3.28 32.86 -24.66
CA SER A 98 -2.01 32.91 -23.95
C SER A 98 -1.59 31.51 -23.45
N PRO A 99 -0.29 31.18 -23.41
CA PRO A 99 0.18 29.88 -22.90
C PRO A 99 -0.27 29.58 -21.47
N THR A 100 -0.44 30.62 -20.64
CA THR A 100 -0.91 30.49 -19.25
C THR A 100 -2.40 30.16 -19.17
N GLN A 101 -3.24 30.63 -20.10
CA GLN A 101 -4.66 30.24 -20.19
C GLN A 101 -4.80 28.77 -20.58
N ILE A 102 -4.04 28.33 -21.59
CA ILE A 102 -4.04 26.94 -22.05
C ILE A 102 -3.68 25.99 -20.90
N ILE A 103 -2.66 26.35 -20.12
CA ILE A 103 -2.21 25.55 -18.97
C ILE A 103 -3.26 25.44 -17.88
N ARG A 104 -3.88 26.56 -17.49
CA ARG A 104 -4.90 26.52 -16.44
C ARG A 104 -6.08 25.64 -16.85
N LEU A 105 -6.46 25.69 -18.12
CA LEU A 105 -7.53 24.85 -18.67
C LEU A 105 -7.16 23.36 -18.58
N VAL A 106 -5.98 22.98 -19.08
CA VAL A 106 -5.53 21.58 -19.04
C VAL A 106 -5.35 21.07 -17.62
N LEU A 107 -4.81 21.91 -16.72
CA LEU A 107 -4.62 21.54 -15.32
C LEU A 107 -5.98 21.31 -14.63
N PHE A 108 -6.97 22.17 -14.88
CA PHE A 108 -8.31 21.99 -14.32
C PHE A 108 -9.00 20.72 -14.83
N GLU A 109 -8.86 20.42 -16.11
CA GLU A 109 -9.39 19.20 -16.71
C GLU A 109 -8.79 17.95 -16.06
N ILE A 110 -7.46 17.87 -16.00
CA ILE A 110 -6.79 16.68 -15.45
C ILE A 110 -7.06 16.56 -13.95
N LEU A 111 -7.07 17.67 -13.21
CA LEU A 111 -7.36 17.66 -11.77
C LEU A 111 -8.78 17.16 -11.50
N SER A 112 -9.75 17.52 -12.34
CA SER A 112 -11.13 17.05 -12.24
C SER A 112 -11.22 15.54 -12.47
N ILE A 113 -10.52 15.02 -13.49
CA ILE A 113 -10.46 13.57 -13.77
C ILE A 113 -9.85 12.83 -12.58
N VAL A 114 -8.68 13.28 -12.09
CA VAL A 114 -7.99 12.65 -10.96
C VAL A 114 -8.85 12.62 -9.71
N MET A 115 -9.55 13.72 -9.40
CA MET A 115 -10.43 13.79 -8.24
C MET A 115 -11.56 12.77 -8.31
N VAL A 116 -12.23 12.67 -9.47
CA VAL A 116 -13.30 11.69 -9.70
C VAL A 116 -12.75 10.25 -9.64
N SER A 117 -11.60 9.99 -10.26
CA SER A 117 -10.95 8.68 -10.23
C SER A 117 -10.56 8.25 -8.81
N MET A 118 -10.08 9.17 -7.97
CA MET A 118 -9.74 8.86 -6.57
C MET A 118 -10.97 8.50 -5.75
N ILE A 119 -12.07 9.27 -5.88
CA ILE A 119 -13.33 8.97 -5.19
C ILE A 119 -13.84 7.58 -5.62
N LEU A 120 -13.88 7.32 -6.93
CA LEU A 120 -14.30 6.03 -7.46
C LEU A 120 -13.37 4.89 -6.99
N GLY A 121 -12.06 5.11 -6.99
CA GLY A 121 -11.08 4.12 -6.51
C GLY A 121 -11.29 3.76 -5.04
N ILE A 122 -11.55 4.74 -4.17
CA ILE A 122 -11.84 4.50 -2.76
C ILE A 122 -13.17 3.73 -2.60
N VAL A 123 -14.23 4.16 -3.28
CA VAL A 123 -15.54 3.50 -3.22
C VAL A 123 -15.45 2.05 -3.69
N LEU A 124 -14.77 1.80 -4.82
CA LEU A 124 -14.57 0.45 -5.35
C LEU A 124 -13.69 -0.40 -4.43
N GLY A 125 -12.62 0.18 -3.87
CA GLY A 125 -11.73 -0.52 -2.93
C GLY A 125 -12.45 -0.93 -1.65
N VAL A 126 -13.26 -0.04 -1.07
CA VAL A 126 -14.09 -0.34 0.11
C VAL A 126 -15.15 -1.38 -0.23
N GLY A 127 -15.81 -1.26 -1.39
CA GLY A 127 -16.79 -2.23 -1.86
C GLY A 127 -16.21 -3.63 -2.06
N LEU A 128 -15.04 -3.73 -2.70
CA LEU A 128 -14.32 -5.00 -2.86
C LEU A 128 -13.94 -5.60 -1.50
N ALA A 129 -13.42 -4.79 -0.57
CA ALA A 129 -13.08 -5.27 0.77
C ALA A 129 -14.29 -5.85 1.52
N LEU A 130 -15.49 -5.26 1.36
CA LEU A 130 -16.74 -5.81 1.88
C LEU A 130 -17.09 -7.14 1.21
N SER A 131 -16.99 -7.22 -0.11
CA SER A 131 -17.27 -8.45 -0.85
C SER A 131 -16.36 -9.61 -0.45
N PHE A 132 -15.08 -9.32 -0.14
CA PHE A 132 -14.16 -10.33 0.36
C PHE A 132 -14.60 -10.92 1.70
N ASN A 133 -15.22 -10.13 2.59
CA ASN A 133 -15.73 -10.63 3.87
C ASN A 133 -16.79 -11.73 3.64
N GLY A 134 -17.80 -11.45 2.80
CA GLY A 134 -18.81 -12.45 2.43
C GLY A 134 -18.24 -13.63 1.63
N PHE A 135 -17.20 -13.41 0.82
CA PHE A 135 -16.52 -14.49 0.10
C PHE A 135 -15.82 -15.46 1.08
N PHE A 136 -15.17 -14.96 2.13
CA PHE A 136 -14.51 -15.82 3.13
C PHE A 136 -15.51 -16.66 3.94
N ASP A 137 -16.72 -16.16 4.20
CA ASP A 137 -17.78 -16.94 4.86
C ASP A 137 -18.16 -18.18 4.02
N VAL A 138 -18.23 -18.02 2.70
CA VAL A 138 -18.47 -19.14 1.77
C VAL A 138 -17.33 -20.16 1.83
N PHE A 139 -16.08 -19.72 1.89
CA PHE A 139 -14.95 -20.63 2.09
C PHE A 139 -15.01 -21.34 3.44
N GLY A 140 -15.38 -20.64 4.51
CA GLY A 140 -15.58 -21.23 5.84
C GLY A 140 -16.62 -22.35 5.82
N PHE A 141 -17.74 -22.13 5.14
CA PHE A 141 -18.78 -23.14 4.93
C PHE A 141 -18.26 -24.36 4.15
N ILE A 142 -17.52 -24.14 3.07
CA ILE A 142 -16.91 -25.22 2.27
C ILE A 142 -15.92 -26.02 3.13
N PHE A 143 -15.00 -25.36 3.84
CA PHE A 143 -14.05 -26.04 4.72
C PHE A 143 -14.72 -26.80 5.85
N GLN A 144 -15.84 -26.32 6.37
CA GLN A 144 -16.62 -27.05 7.37
C GLN A 144 -17.20 -28.36 6.80
N ILE A 145 -17.69 -28.34 5.56
CA ILE A 145 -18.21 -29.54 4.87
C ILE A 145 -17.10 -30.58 4.66
N PHE A 146 -15.92 -30.15 4.22
CA PHE A 146 -14.83 -31.08 3.84
C PHE A 146 -13.87 -31.43 4.98
N GLY A 147 -13.68 -30.56 5.97
CA GLY A 147 -12.67 -30.67 7.01
C GLY A 147 -13.19 -30.92 8.43
N GLY A 148 -14.52 -31.02 8.61
CA GLY A 148 -15.17 -31.41 9.87
C GLY A 148 -14.99 -30.47 11.07
N SER A 149 -14.22 -29.39 10.91
CA SER A 149 -13.87 -28.44 11.97
C SER A 149 -14.56 -27.10 11.70
N SER A 150 -15.48 -26.68 12.58
CA SER A 150 -16.14 -25.38 12.50
C SER A 150 -15.20 -24.28 12.98
N THR A 151 -14.32 -23.81 12.09
CA THR A 151 -13.58 -22.57 12.35
C THR A 151 -14.47 -21.41 11.93
N THR A 152 -15.25 -20.88 12.86
CA THR A 152 -15.98 -19.62 12.63
C THR A 152 -14.96 -18.49 12.64
N ILE A 153 -14.44 -18.15 11.45
CA ILE A 153 -13.50 -17.04 11.28
C ILE A 153 -14.29 -15.74 11.40
N GLN A 154 -14.52 -15.26 12.62
CA GLN A 154 -15.09 -13.95 12.86
C GLN A 154 -14.05 -12.89 12.48
N ARG A 155 -14.16 -12.35 11.26
CA ARG A 155 -13.33 -11.23 10.80
C ARG A 155 -14.10 -9.93 10.93
N THR A 156 -13.69 -9.11 11.89
CA THR A 156 -14.09 -7.71 11.94
C THR A 156 -13.31 -6.93 10.88
N LEU A 157 -13.99 -6.45 9.85
CA LEU A 157 -13.37 -5.57 8.86
C LEU A 157 -13.16 -4.19 9.48
N VAL A 158 -11.92 -3.93 9.88
CA VAL A 158 -11.51 -2.60 10.38
C VAL A 158 -10.85 -1.85 9.24
N TYR A 159 -11.47 -0.76 8.81
CA TYR A 159 -10.92 0.09 7.76
C TYR A 159 -9.80 0.97 8.31
N PRO A 160 -8.60 0.92 7.72
CA PRO A 160 -7.47 1.75 8.12
C PRO A 160 -7.63 3.18 7.56
N TRP A 161 -8.61 3.93 8.06
CA TRP A 161 -8.98 5.27 7.54
C TRP A 161 -7.78 6.23 7.47
N THR A 162 -6.91 6.20 8.49
CA THR A 162 -5.70 7.02 8.54
C THR A 162 -4.75 6.71 7.38
N GLN A 163 -4.54 5.43 7.08
CA GLN A 163 -3.68 5.00 5.99
C GLN A 163 -4.30 5.32 4.63
N ILE A 164 -5.62 5.11 4.48
CA ILE A 164 -6.35 5.44 3.25
C ILE A 164 -6.21 6.94 2.95
N ILE A 165 -6.43 7.81 3.93
CA ILE A 165 -6.30 9.26 3.76
C ILE A 165 -4.85 9.65 3.43
N LEU A 166 -3.88 9.11 4.17
CA LEU A 166 -2.46 9.42 3.96
C LEU A 166 -2.00 9.01 2.55
N VAL A 167 -2.29 7.78 2.13
CA VAL A 167 -1.94 7.28 0.80
C VAL A 167 -2.66 8.09 -0.28
N SER A 168 -3.95 8.38 -0.10
CA SER A 168 -4.73 9.20 -1.03
C SER A 168 -4.14 10.60 -1.21
N LEU A 169 -3.78 11.27 -0.12
CA LEU A 169 -3.11 12.59 -0.16
C LEU A 169 -1.71 12.51 -0.78
N ALA A 170 -0.95 11.46 -0.48
CA ALA A 170 0.38 11.26 -1.05
C ALA A 170 0.32 11.06 -2.58
N VAL A 171 -0.61 10.22 -3.06
CA VAL A 171 -0.84 9.99 -4.48
C VAL A 171 -1.32 11.26 -5.17
N PHE A 172 -2.28 11.97 -4.58
CA PHE A 172 -2.75 13.25 -5.11
C PHE A 172 -1.62 14.28 -5.23
N GLY A 173 -0.81 14.43 -4.18
CA GLY A 173 0.36 15.29 -4.18
C GLY A 173 1.37 14.92 -5.26
N ALA A 174 1.68 13.63 -5.41
CA ALA A 174 2.58 13.13 -6.44
C ALA A 174 2.07 13.43 -7.86
N VAL A 175 0.77 13.25 -8.11
CA VAL A 175 0.13 13.57 -9.41
C VAL A 175 0.17 15.06 -9.69
N VAL A 176 -0.16 15.91 -8.71
CA VAL A 176 -0.08 17.37 -8.84
C VAL A 176 1.35 17.82 -9.15
N VAL A 177 2.35 17.28 -8.45
CA VAL A 177 3.76 17.57 -8.74
C VAL A 177 4.15 17.11 -10.13
N ALA A 178 3.77 15.90 -10.54
CA ALA A 178 4.05 15.37 -11.87
C ALA A 178 3.47 16.27 -12.97
N LEU A 179 2.21 16.72 -12.81
CA LEU A 179 1.55 17.64 -13.74
C LEU A 179 2.25 18.99 -13.80
N LEU A 180 2.57 19.59 -12.65
CA LEU A 180 3.29 20.86 -12.63
C LEU A 180 4.66 20.74 -13.33
N VAL A 181 5.36 19.62 -13.17
CA VAL A 181 6.65 19.37 -13.82
C VAL A 181 6.48 19.18 -15.33
N THR A 182 5.53 18.34 -15.78
CA THR A 182 5.31 18.08 -17.21
C THR A 182 4.85 19.34 -17.93
N THR A 183 3.93 20.09 -17.35
CA THR A 183 3.44 21.36 -17.90
C THR A 183 4.53 22.42 -17.97
N ARG A 184 5.37 22.56 -16.93
CA ARG A 184 6.51 23.50 -16.97
C ARG A 184 7.56 23.10 -18.01
N ARG A 185 7.83 21.80 -18.18
CA ARG A 185 8.76 21.30 -19.21
C ARG A 185 8.25 21.60 -20.62
N ALA A 186 6.96 21.39 -20.88
CA ALA A 186 6.34 21.70 -22.16
C ALA A 186 6.51 23.19 -22.55
N LEU A 187 6.31 24.11 -21.60
CA LEU A 187 6.50 25.55 -21.84
C LEU A 187 7.94 25.95 -22.18
N LYS A 188 8.93 25.39 -21.46
CA LYS A 188 10.34 25.73 -21.70
C LYS A 188 10.85 25.21 -23.04
N ALA A 189 10.34 24.06 -23.48
CA ALA A 189 10.68 23.49 -24.78
C ALA A 189 10.21 24.39 -25.93
N ASP A 190 9.06 25.05 -25.79
CA ASP A 190 8.46 25.90 -26.82
C ASP A 190 9.13 27.28 -26.92
N LEU A 191 9.57 27.86 -25.81
CA LEU A 191 10.35 29.12 -25.82
C LEU A 191 11.73 28.96 -26.48
N ALA A 192 12.35 27.77 -26.38
CA ALA A 192 13.66 27.49 -26.95
C ALA A 192 13.60 27.13 -28.45
N SER A 193 12.52 26.49 -28.92
CA SER A 193 12.31 26.24 -30.35
C SER A 193 11.93 27.51 -31.11
N VAL A 194 11.15 28.41 -30.48
CA VAL A 194 10.78 29.71 -31.06
C VAL A 194 11.99 30.66 -31.17
N LEU A 195 13.00 30.53 -30.31
CA LEU A 195 14.26 31.30 -30.37
C LEU A 195 15.35 30.67 -31.27
N LYS A 196 15.19 29.42 -31.71
CA LYS A 196 16.08 28.73 -32.67
C LYS A 196 15.45 28.57 -34.06
N GLY A 197 14.30 29.22 -34.27
CA GLY A 197 13.65 29.39 -35.57
C GLY A 197 14.22 30.58 -36.35
N GLU A 198 15.53 30.80 -36.26
CA GLU A 198 16.44 31.28 -37.32
C GLU A 198 17.76 30.51 -37.17
#